data_AF-A0A9D6LZ63-F1
#
_entry.id   AF-A0A9D6LZ63-F1
#
_cell.length_a   1.000
_cell.length_b   1.000
_cell.length_c   1.000
_cell.angle_alpha   90.00
_cell.angle_beta   90.00
_cell.angle_gamma   90.00
#
_symmetry.space_group_name_H-M   'P 1'
#
loop_
_entity.id
_entity.type
_entity.pdbx_description
1 polymer ?
#
loop_
_entity_poly.entity_id
_entity_poly.type
_entity_poly.pdbx_seq_one_letter_code
_entity_poly.pdbx_strand_id
1 'polypeptide(L)'
;MQRRIDQFDSAGAQVIGISVDTGNAARLVVQETGATFPILSDPGLRVTTQFDMQLRGGWPMGGMGRLPEMGFVIVDGKGRIRAQRVDLLFGQTAIQMLPILKEMP
;
A
#
# COMPACT_ATOMS: atom_id res chain seq x y z
N MET A 1 -3.15 -4.34 9.06
CA MET A 1 -1.73 -3.92 9.01
C MET A 1 -1.16 -3.57 10.38
N GLN A 2 -1.63 -2.51 11.06
CA GLN A 2 -1.03 -1.99 12.31
C GLN A 2 -0.70 -3.05 13.38
N ARG A 3 -1.61 -4.00 13.65
CA ARG A 3 -1.42 -5.08 14.65
C ARG A 3 -0.26 -6.05 14.35
N ARG A 4 0.41 -5.90 13.23
CA ARG A 4 1.48 -6.78 12.73
C ARG A 4 2.70 -5.98 12.27
N ILE A 5 2.75 -4.67 12.53
CA ILE A 5 3.81 -3.78 12.03
C ILE A 5 5.20 -4.27 12.47
N ASP A 6 5.34 -4.71 13.73
CA ASP A 6 6.59 -5.26 14.27
C ASP A 6 7.13 -6.47 13.49
N GLN A 7 6.27 -7.24 12.81
CA GLN A 7 6.71 -8.38 12.00
C GLN A 7 7.33 -7.92 10.67
N PHE A 8 6.88 -6.79 10.13
CA PHE A 8 7.51 -6.16 8.97
C PHE A 8 8.84 -5.52 9.37
N ASP A 9 8.87 -4.82 10.50
CA ASP A 9 10.10 -4.22 11.04
C ASP A 9 11.15 -5.32 11.33
N SER A 10 10.75 -6.43 11.95
CA SER A 10 11.62 -7.58 12.21
C SER A 10 12.11 -8.26 10.93
N ALA A 11 11.37 -8.13 9.82
CA ALA A 11 11.79 -8.59 8.50
C ALA A 11 12.67 -7.55 7.76
N GLY A 12 13.03 -6.45 8.41
CA GLY A 12 13.83 -5.37 7.82
C GLY A 12 13.06 -4.52 6.81
N ALA A 13 11.73 -4.57 6.81
CA ALA A 13 10.88 -3.87 5.85
C ALA A 13 10.24 -2.63 6.48
N GLN A 14 10.29 -1.51 5.75
CA GLN A 14 9.53 -0.32 6.08
C GLN A 14 8.16 -0.34 5.41
N VAL A 15 7.09 -0.17 6.20
CA VAL A 15 5.72 -0.05 5.67
C VAL A 15 5.40 1.42 5.41
N ILE A 16 4.82 1.71 4.25
CA ILE A 16 4.35 3.04 3.85
C ILE A 16 2.97 2.88 3.20
N GLY A 17 1.98 3.62 3.70
CA GLY A 17 0.67 3.72 3.05
C GLY A 17 0.68 4.84 2.01
N ILE A 18 -0.07 4.66 0.92
CA ILE A 18 -0.30 5.71 -0.08
C ILE A 18 -1.80 5.76 -0.35
N SER A 19 -2.42 6.94 -0.30
CA SER A 19 -3.83 7.11 -0.64
C SER A 19 -4.06 8.39 -1.45
N VAL A 20 -5.23 8.51 -2.07
CA VAL A 20 -5.67 9.73 -2.76
C VAL A 20 -6.06 10.86 -1.82
N ASP A 21 -6.09 10.60 -0.51
CA ASP A 21 -6.49 11.59 0.48
C ASP A 21 -5.53 12.78 0.46
N THR A 22 -6.06 13.98 0.61
CA THR A 22 -5.24 15.18 0.83
C THR A 22 -4.47 15.07 2.14
N GLY A 23 -3.40 15.84 2.33
CA GLY A 23 -2.59 15.79 3.56
C GLY A 23 -3.40 15.93 4.87
N ASN A 24 -4.46 16.75 4.87
CA ASN A 24 -5.35 16.88 6.03
C ASN A 24 -6.19 15.63 6.27
N ALA A 25 -6.74 15.05 5.20
CA ALA A 25 -7.52 13.81 5.30
C ALA A 25 -6.65 12.61 5.68
N ALA A 26 -5.45 12.48 5.09
CA ALA A 26 -4.48 11.45 5.48
C ALA A 26 -4.07 11.57 6.97
N ARG A 27 -3.90 12.80 7.48
CA ARG A 27 -3.64 13.04 8.91
C ARG A 27 -4.80 12.57 9.78
N LEU A 28 -6.04 12.82 9.36
CA LEU A 28 -7.22 12.35 10.09
C LEU A 28 -7.27 10.82 10.12
N VAL A 29 -6.97 10.14 9.00
CA VAL A 29 -6.89 8.66 8.97
C VAL A 29 -5.86 8.15 9.97
N VAL A 30 -4.67 8.76 10.06
CA VAL A 30 -3.66 8.37 11.05
C VAL A 30 -4.18 8.53 12.48
N GLN A 31 -4.86 9.65 12.78
CA GLN A 31 -5.42 9.93 14.10
C GLN A 31 -6.53 8.94 14.49
N GLU A 32 -7.42 8.60 13.55
CA GLU A 32 -8.55 7.71 13.81
C GLU A 32 -8.13 6.24 13.87
N THR A 33 -7.16 5.83 13.06
CA THR A 33 -6.73 4.42 12.98
C THR A 33 -5.60 4.06 13.94
N GLY A 34 -4.90 5.07 14.49
CA GLY A 34 -3.68 4.86 15.28
C GLY A 34 -2.53 4.25 14.47
N ALA A 35 -2.50 4.49 13.15
CA ALA A 35 -1.42 4.01 12.29
C ALA A 35 -0.07 4.61 12.72
N THR A 36 0.94 3.76 12.91
CA THR A 36 2.30 4.19 13.27
C THR A 36 3.24 4.26 12.06
N PHE A 37 2.80 3.77 10.91
CA PHE A 37 3.49 3.92 9.64
C PHE A 37 3.01 5.18 8.89
N PRO A 38 3.88 5.84 8.11
CA PRO A 38 3.49 7.02 7.35
C PRO A 38 2.44 6.69 6.29
N ILE A 39 1.48 7.59 6.11
CA ILE A 39 0.51 7.58 5.01
C ILE A 39 0.81 8.79 4.12
N LEU A 40 1.22 8.54 2.88
CA LEU A 40 1.56 9.55 1.89
C LEU A 40 0.31 9.93 1.08
N SER A 41 0.19 11.22 0.81
CA SER A 41 -0.89 11.83 0.03
C SER A 41 -0.54 11.81 -1.47
N ASP A 42 -1.38 11.18 -2.29
CA ASP A 42 -1.28 11.09 -3.75
C ASP A 42 -2.62 11.44 -4.46
N PRO A 43 -3.21 12.63 -4.20
CA PRO A 43 -4.51 13.01 -4.78
C PRO A 43 -4.49 13.10 -6.32
N GLY A 44 -3.30 13.29 -6.90
CA GLY A 44 -3.10 13.34 -8.35
C GLY A 44 -2.90 11.98 -9.01
N LEU A 45 -2.83 10.88 -8.23
CA LEU A 45 -2.46 9.54 -8.68
C LEU A 45 -1.08 9.47 -9.36
N ARG A 46 -0.16 10.39 -9.04
CA ARG A 46 1.14 10.49 -9.72
C ARG A 46 2.06 9.36 -9.32
N VAL A 47 2.01 8.92 -8.07
CA VAL A 47 2.85 7.84 -7.56
C VAL A 47 2.23 6.49 -7.88
N THR A 48 0.95 6.32 -7.54
CA THR A 48 0.22 5.07 -7.75
C THR A 48 0.16 4.65 -9.23
N THR A 49 0.05 5.59 -10.17
CA THR A 49 0.12 5.29 -11.62
C THR A 49 1.50 4.81 -12.07
N GLN A 50 2.59 5.24 -11.43
CA GLN A 50 3.94 4.75 -11.77
C GLN A 50 4.14 3.27 -11.39
N PHE A 51 3.31 2.77 -10.48
CA PHE A 51 3.26 1.36 -10.12
C PHE A 51 2.11 0.63 -10.84
N ASP A 52 1.49 1.18 -11.88
CA ASP A 52 0.36 0.54 -12.57
C ASP A 52 -0.84 0.18 -11.65
N MET A 53 -1.00 0.90 -10.53
CA MET A 53 -2.05 0.72 -9.52
C MET A 53 -3.25 1.65 -9.74
N GLN A 54 -3.60 1.97 -10.98
CA GLN A 54 -4.80 2.73 -11.35
C GLN A 54 -5.99 1.79 -11.58
N LEU A 55 -7.19 2.24 -11.19
CA LEU A 55 -8.43 1.54 -11.53
C LEU A 55 -8.55 1.31 -13.04
N ARG A 56 -8.92 0.08 -13.42
CA ARG A 56 -9.11 -0.31 -14.83
C ARG A 56 -10.58 -0.58 -15.11
N GLY A 57 -11.12 -0.08 -16.21
CA GLY A 57 -12.56 -0.17 -16.54
C GLY A 57 -13.14 -1.60 -16.61
N GLY A 58 -12.31 -2.64 -16.66
CA GLY A 58 -12.72 -4.06 -16.61
C GLY A 58 -12.46 -4.76 -15.27
N TRP A 59 -12.02 -4.04 -14.24
CA TRP A 59 -11.67 -4.58 -12.92
C TRP A 59 -12.74 -4.23 -11.88
N PRO A 60 -12.82 -4.97 -10.77
CA PRO A 60 -13.66 -4.58 -9.64
C PRO A 60 -13.38 -3.13 -9.26
N MET A 61 -14.43 -2.33 -9.06
CA MET A 61 -14.34 -0.89 -8.76
C MET A 61 -13.84 0.00 -9.92
N GLY A 62 -13.57 -0.54 -11.11
CA GLY A 62 -13.07 0.20 -12.28
C GLY A 62 -13.92 1.40 -12.73
N GLY A 63 -15.21 1.41 -12.39
CA GLY A 63 -16.13 2.51 -12.65
C GLY A 63 -16.17 3.60 -11.57
N MET A 64 -15.43 3.46 -10.47
CA MET A 64 -15.47 4.40 -9.34
C MET A 64 -14.65 5.69 -9.53
N GLY A 65 -14.13 5.92 -10.74
CA GLY A 65 -13.42 7.14 -11.09
C GLY A 65 -11.93 7.06 -10.79
N ARG A 66 -11.34 8.16 -10.31
CA ARG A 66 -9.88 8.30 -10.12
C ARG A 66 -9.45 7.87 -8.72
N LEU A 67 -9.49 6.56 -8.48
CA LEU A 67 -8.93 5.93 -7.28
C LEU A 67 -7.78 5.00 -7.67
N PRO A 68 -6.84 4.71 -6.75
CA PRO A 68 -5.88 3.65 -6.94
C PRO A 68 -6.56 2.30 -6.66
N GLU A 69 -6.03 1.24 -7.28
CA GLU A 69 -6.34 -0.13 -6.91
C GLU A 69 -5.90 -0.38 -5.46
N MET A 70 -6.73 -1.09 -4.69
CA MET A 70 -6.34 -1.57 -3.37
C MET A 70 -5.33 -2.69 -3.52
N GLY A 71 -4.23 -2.67 -2.77
CA GLY A 71 -3.21 -3.70 -2.88
C GLY A 71 -1.87 -3.29 -2.28
N PHE A 72 -0.80 -3.90 -2.77
CA PHE A 72 0.55 -3.64 -2.29
C PHE A 72 1.61 -3.76 -3.39
N VAL A 73 2.74 -3.11 -3.13
CA VAL A 73 3.99 -3.24 -3.89
C VAL A 73 5.11 -3.48 -2.88
N ILE A 74 5.97 -4.47 -3.15
CA ILE A 74 7.20 -4.73 -2.40
C ILE A 74 8.38 -4.31 -3.28
N VAL A 75 9.17 -3.36 -2.79
CA VAL A 75 10.36 -2.84 -3.46
C VAL A 75 11.58 -3.18 -2.61
N ASP A 76 12.63 -3.71 -3.24
CA ASP A 76 13.89 -4.03 -2.54
C ASP A 76 14.80 -2.81 -2.36
N GLY A 77 15.89 -2.97 -1.59
CA GLY A 77 16.87 -1.91 -1.34
C GLY A 77 17.65 -1.42 -2.59
N LYS A 78 17.45 -2.06 -3.75
CA LYS A 78 17.99 -1.63 -5.06
C LYS A 78 16.92 -0.95 -5.92
N GLY A 79 15.73 -0.71 -5.38
CA GLY A 79 14.61 -0.10 -6.09
C GLY A 79 13.88 -1.03 -7.04
N ARG A 80 14.03 -2.36 -6.93
CA ARG A 80 13.35 -3.33 -7.80
C ARG A 80 12.06 -3.81 -7.18
N ILE A 81 10.99 -3.86 -7.99
CA ILE A 81 9.71 -4.46 -7.59
C ILE A 81 9.91 -5.98 -7.49
N ARG A 82 9.68 -6.54 -6.30
CA ARG A 82 9.75 -7.98 -6.03
C ARG A 82 8.38 -8.63 -6.05
N ALA A 83 7.36 -7.87 -5.70
CA ALA A 83 5.96 -8.27 -5.82
C ALA A 83 5.07 -7.04 -5.99
N GLN A 84 4.00 -7.21 -6.75
CA GLN A 84 2.94 -6.22 -6.89
C GLN A 84 1.63 -6.97 -7.07
N ARG A 85 0.62 -6.63 -6.27
CA ARG A 85 -0.69 -7.28 -6.33
C ARG A 85 -1.80 -6.30 -6.01
N VAL A 86 -2.84 -6.35 -6.83
CA VAL A 86 -4.16 -5.82 -6.49
C VAL A 86 -4.83 -6.84 -5.58
N ASP A 87 -5.35 -6.36 -4.45
CA ASP A 87 -5.99 -7.17 -3.43
C ASP A 87 -7.10 -6.36 -2.74
N LEU A 88 -8.35 -6.66 -3.10
CA LEU A 88 -9.53 -5.99 -2.53
C LEU A 88 -9.72 -6.30 -1.04
N LEU A 89 -9.10 -7.37 -0.54
CA LEU A 89 -9.15 -7.80 0.86
C LEU A 89 -7.85 -7.48 1.60
N PHE A 90 -7.02 -6.57 1.05
CA PHE A 90 -5.70 -6.21 1.60
C PHE A 90 -5.69 -6.01 3.12
N GLY A 91 -6.72 -5.38 3.69
CA GLY A 91 -6.84 -5.19 5.14
C GLY A 91 -6.77 -6.48 5.96
N GLN A 92 -7.19 -7.61 5.38
CA GLN A 92 -7.20 -8.95 5.99
C GLN A 92 -5.99 -9.79 5.56
N THR A 93 -5.51 -9.60 4.33
CA THR A 93 -4.51 -10.46 3.68
C THR A 93 -3.10 -9.91 3.68
N ALA A 94 -2.86 -8.70 4.21
CA ALA A 94 -1.54 -8.06 4.23
C ALA A 94 -0.40 -8.96 4.75
N ILE A 95 -0.70 -9.94 5.63
CA ILE A 95 0.28 -10.91 6.15
C ILE A 95 0.95 -11.76 5.06
N GLN A 96 0.32 -11.91 3.89
CA GLN A 96 0.85 -12.66 2.75
C GLN A 96 2.15 -12.07 2.18
N MET A 97 2.50 -10.84 2.57
CA MET A 97 3.75 -10.18 2.18
C MET A 97 4.95 -10.72 2.95
N LEU A 98 4.78 -11.18 4.20
CA LEU A 98 5.90 -11.57 5.06
C LEU A 98 6.75 -12.73 4.49
N PRO A 99 6.18 -13.79 3.90
CA PRO A 99 6.99 -14.82 3.25
C PRO A 99 7.87 -14.25 2.13
N ILE A 100 7.32 -13.35 1.30
CA ILE A 100 8.05 -12.71 0.22
C ILE A 100 9.23 -11.91 0.77
N LEU A 101 9.01 -11.15 1.85
CA LEU A 101 10.07 -10.37 2.51
C LEU A 101 11.17 -11.24 3.09
N LYS A 102 10.84 -12.41 3.64
CA LYS A 102 11.82 -13.35 4.21
C LYS A 102 12.67 -14.07 3.16
N GLU A 103 12.15 -14.19 1.95
CA GLU A 103 12.86 -14.77 0.80
C GLU A 103 13.72 -13.73 0.05
N MET A 104 13.66 -12.45 0.47
CA MET A 104 14.49 -11.41 -0.11
C MET A 104 15.94 -11.52 0.39
N PRO A 105 16.93 -11.39 -0.52
CA PRO A 105 18.35 -11.50 -0.21
C PRO A 105 18.90 -10.27 0.52
#